data_AF-A0A2T0KF44-F1
#
_entry.id   AF-A0A2T0KF44-F1
#
_cell.length_a   1.000
_cell.length_b   1.000
_cell.length_c   1.000
_cell.angle_alpha   90.00
_cell.angle_beta   90.00
_cell.angle_gamma   90.00
#
_symmetry.space_group_name_H-M   'P 1'
#
loop_
_entity.id
_entity.type
_entity.pdbx_description
1 polymer ?
#
loop_
_entity_poly.entity_id
_entity_poly.type
_entity_poly.pdbx_seq_one_letter_code
_entity_poly.pdbx_strand_id
1 'polypeptide(L)' 'MPIDISMFAVVGASVAMGDAPDEVLRAATTETASVEDDGFATTLADLGLVPFGHSA' A
#
# COMPACT_ATOMS: atom_id res chain seq x y z
N MET A 1 11.19 12.02 -8.32
CA MET A 1 12.15 11.14 -7.63
C MET A 1 11.35 10.38 -6.58
N PRO A 2 11.33 9.05 -6.60
CA PRO A 2 10.48 8.25 -5.72
C PRO A 2 11.10 8.18 -4.31
N ILE A 3 10.62 9.01 -3.40
CA ILE A 3 11.17 9.11 -2.04
C ILE A 3 10.93 7.82 -1.21
N ASP A 4 9.89 7.06 -1.56
CA ASP A 4 9.41 5.90 -0.82
C ASP A 4 10.33 4.66 -0.95
N ILE A 5 11.07 4.52 -2.05
CA ILE A 5 11.93 3.35 -2.31
C ILE A 5 12.99 3.20 -1.20
N SER A 6 13.55 4.31 -0.73
CA SER A 6 14.55 4.31 0.35
C SER A 6 13.98 3.77 1.67
N MET A 7 12.70 4.02 1.93
CA MET A 7 11.98 3.50 3.09
C MET A 7 11.67 2.00 2.91
N PHE A 8 11.29 1.57 1.70
CA PHE A 8 10.98 0.16 1.42
C PHE A 8 12.18 -0.76 1.69
N ALA A 9 13.40 -0.26 1.48
CA ALA A 9 14.63 -1.02 1.70
C ALA A 9 14.92 -1.37 3.17
N VAL A 10 14.25 -0.74 4.15
CA VAL A 10 14.54 -0.91 5.58
C VAL A 10 13.39 -1.50 6.39
N VAL A 11 12.26 -1.80 5.77
CA VAL A 11 11.07 -2.39 6.41
C VAL A 11 10.89 -3.86 6.03
N GLY A 12 10.26 -4.63 6.92
CA GLY A 12 9.94 -6.04 6.63
C GLY A 12 8.74 -6.25 5.70
N ALA A 13 7.88 -5.24 5.60
CA ALA A 13 6.75 -5.19 4.67
C ALA A 13 6.57 -3.76 4.19
N SER A 14 6.46 -3.59 2.87
CA SER A 14 6.21 -2.34 2.18
C SER A 14 5.02 -2.49 1.24
N VAL A 15 4.20 -1.43 1.16
CA VAL A 15 2.99 -1.41 0.35
C VAL A 15 3.06 -0.22 -0.59
N ALA A 16 2.89 -0.46 -1.88
CA ALA A 16 2.74 0.59 -2.89
C ALA A 16 1.26 0.74 -3.28
N MET A 17 0.82 1.98 -3.51
CA MET A 17 -0.50 2.29 -4.05
C MET A 17 -0.57 1.87 -5.52
N GLY A 18 -1.73 1.41 -5.99
CA GLY A 18 -1.90 0.86 -7.33
C GLY A 18 -1.67 1.85 -8.49
N ASP A 19 -1.69 3.15 -8.19
CA ASP A 19 -1.41 4.25 -9.10
C ASP A 19 0.02 4.81 -8.96
N ALA A 20 0.87 4.18 -8.15
CA ALA A 20 2.26 4.60 -7.99
C ALA A 20 3.08 4.36 -9.28
N PRO A 21 4.19 5.11 -9.49
CA PRO A 21 5.09 4.85 -10.61
C PRO A 21 5.61 3.40 -10.61
N ASP A 22 5.80 2.82 -11.80
CA ASP A 22 6.31 1.45 -11.99
C ASP A 22 7.52 1.08 -11.12
N GLU A 23 8.45 2.02 -10.94
CA GLU A 23 9.65 1.79 -10.13
C GLU A 23 9.34 1.63 -8.64
N VAL A 24 8.27 2.24 -8.14
CA VAL A 24 7.79 2.12 -6.76
C VAL A 24 7.04 0.80 -6.59
N LEU A 25 6.14 0.47 -7.54
CA LEU A 25 5.39 -0.80 -7.55
C LEU A 25 6.35 -2.00 -7.47
N ARG A 26 7.36 -2.03 -8.35
CA ARG A 26 8.38 -3.10 -8.38
C ARG A 26 9.24 -3.17 -7.11
N ALA A 27 9.36 -2.08 -6.37
CA ALA A 27 10.17 -2.03 -5.15
C ALA A 27 9.39 -2.44 -3.88
N ALA A 28 8.05 -2.44 -3.93
CA ALA A 28 7.22 -2.83 -2.80
C ALA A 28 7.11 -4.35 -2.66
N THR A 29 6.84 -4.82 -1.43
CA THR A 29 6.52 -6.23 -1.19
C THR A 29 5.08 -6.58 -1.54
N THR A 30 4.19 -5.58 -1.57
CA THR A 30 2.77 -5.74 -1.89
C THR A 30 2.27 -4.49 -2.58
N GLU A 31 1.40 -4.67 -3.55
CA GLU A 31 0.68 -3.58 -4.21
C GLU A 31 -0.77 -3.59 -3.69
N THR A 32 -1.31 -2.41 -3.45
CA THR A 32 -2.72 -2.24 -3.07
C THR A 32 -3.49 -1.50 -4.16
N ALA A 33 -4.79 -1.25 -3.95
CA ALA A 33 -5.59 -0.45 -4.86
C ALA A 33 -5.10 1.01 -4.93
N SER A 34 -5.70 1.81 -5.80
CA SER A 34 -5.38 3.23 -5.92
C SER A 34 -5.77 4.01 -4.65
N VAL A 35 -5.37 5.27 -4.59
CA VAL A 35 -5.87 6.21 -3.59
C VAL A 35 -7.39 6.37 -3.68
N GLU A 36 -7.94 6.43 -4.89
CA GLU A 36 -9.37 6.62 -5.14
C GLU A 36 -10.22 5.40 -4.77
N ASP A 37 -9.61 4.22 -4.70
CA ASP A 37 -10.25 2.94 -4.40
C ASP A 37 -9.96 2.45 -2.96
N ASP A 38 -9.63 3.36 -2.04
CA ASP A 38 -9.40 3.06 -0.62
C ASP A 38 -8.30 1.99 -0.36
N GLY A 39 -7.25 1.94 -1.19
CA GLY A 39 -6.21 0.91 -1.10
C GLY A 39 -5.52 0.82 0.26
N PHE A 40 -5.18 1.96 0.87
CA PHE A 40 -4.57 1.97 2.20
C PHE A 40 -5.50 1.40 3.28
N ALA A 41 -6.78 1.80 3.29
CA ALA A 41 -7.74 1.33 4.27
C ALA A 41 -8.00 -0.19 4.13
N THR A 42 -8.15 -0.66 2.89
CA THR A 42 -8.30 -2.09 2.57
C THR A 42 -7.09 -2.89 3.06
N THR A 43 -5.87 -2.38 2.81
CA THR A 43 -4.64 -3.02 3.27
C THR A 43 -4.58 -3.15 4.80
N LEU A 44 -4.95 -2.08 5.53
CA LEU A 44 -4.99 -2.14 6.99
C LEU A 44 -6.01 -3.18 7.49
N ALA A 45 -7.13 -3.33 6.79
CA ALA A 45 -8.16 -4.31 7.14
C ALA A 45 -7.69 -5.75 6.84
N ASP A 46 -7.02 -5.98 5.70
CA ASP A 46 -6.44 -7.28 5.33
C ASP A 46 -5.34 -7.72 6.31
N LEU A 47 -4.57 -6.77 6.83
CA LEU A 47 -3.58 -6.98 7.90
C LEU A 47 -4.22 -7.18 9.28
N GLY A 48 -5.54 -7.02 9.41
CA GLY A 48 -6.27 -7.14 10.67
C GLY A 48 -6.01 -6.00 11.66
N LEU A 49 -5.51 -4.85 11.18
CA LEU A 49 -5.18 -3.68 12.01
C LEU A 49 -6.39 -2.78 12.25
N VAL A 50 -7.39 -2.83 11.37
CA VAL A 50 -8.67 -2.14 11.51
C VAL A 50 -9.82 -3.08 11.15
N PRO A 51 -11.01 -2.90 11.74
CA PRO A 51 -12.19 -3.67 11.32
C PRO A 51 -12.62 -3.28 9.91
N PHE A 52 -13.08 -4.25 9.12
CA PHE A 52 -13.74 -3.98 7.84
C PHE A 52 -15.04 -3.20 8.09
N GLY A 53 -15.05 -1.93 7.72
CA GLY A 53 -16.25 -1.09 7.74
C GLY A 53 -16.98 -1.21 6.40
N HIS A 54 -17.94 -2.14 6.29
CA HIS A 54 -19.04 -1.90 5.36
C HIS A 54 -19.90 -0.80 5.98
N SER A 55 -19.83 0.42 5.45
CA SER A 55 -20.99 1.31 5.55
C SER A 55 -22.13 0.58 4.85
N ALA A 56 -23.13 0.19 5.64
CA ALA A 56 -24.40 -0.32 5.15
C ALA A 56 -25.09 0.70 4.22
#